data_AF-A0A951JB14-F1
#
_entry.id   AF-A0A951JB14-F1
#
_cell.length_a   1.000
_cell.length_b   1.000
_cell.length_c   1.000
_cell.angle_alpha   90.00
_cell.angle_beta   90.00
_cell.angle_gamma   90.00
#
_symmetry.space_group_name_H-M   'P 1'
#
loop_
_entity.id
_entity.type
_entity.pdbx_description
1 polymer ?
#
loop_
_entity_poly.entity_id
_entity_poly.type
_entity_poly.pdbx_seq_one_letter_code
_entity_poly.pdbx_strand_id
1 'polypeptide(L)'
;MEELTDKQIKTRWVGIKKQINERQLLAYRVGIPLEKWDTYMYSNPTTEEINRIYFAIQDDRKNKTARIKDGLSKIVGYRESKEFSRKSGVSDTSIRDIIEGKKTMAGYDIINRLELFLNRVLPDYELSIENPLALRSYSQDYLSEIASEINRVADGLKQYCFKLTEMGRKQELETGWDGNKISPSKNIDYSINNLAELKEKIDTFWKVYIEKTI
;
A
#
# COMPACT_ATOMS: atom_id res chain seq x y z
N MET A 1 -4.94 -11.22 30.53
CA MET A 1 -5.54 -11.07 29.19
C MET A 1 -7.01 -11.39 29.34
N GLU A 2 -7.90 -10.50 28.90
CA GLU A 2 -9.33 -10.74 28.92
C GLU A 2 -9.65 -11.93 28.00
N GLU A 3 -10.41 -12.91 28.48
CA GLU A 3 -10.78 -14.08 27.67
C GLU A 3 -11.69 -13.63 26.54
N LEU A 4 -11.30 -13.99 25.31
CA LEU A 4 -12.09 -13.70 24.12
C LEU A 4 -13.29 -14.62 24.08
N THR A 5 -14.44 -14.07 23.70
CA THR A 5 -15.64 -14.86 23.41
C THR A 5 -15.40 -15.80 22.21
N ASP A 6 -16.15 -16.89 22.13
CA ASP A 6 -16.10 -17.85 21.01
C ASP A 6 -16.25 -17.15 19.64
N LYS A 7 -17.10 -16.13 19.57
CA LYS A 7 -17.30 -15.33 18.34
C LYS A 7 -16.05 -14.56 17.95
N GLN A 8 -15.34 -13.98 18.92
CA GLN A 8 -14.08 -13.28 18.69
C GLN A 8 -12.97 -14.25 18.29
N ILE A 9 -12.89 -15.44 18.90
CA ILE A 9 -11.93 -16.49 18.52
C ILE A 9 -12.16 -16.96 17.08
N LYS A 10 -13.41 -17.22 16.68
CA LYS A 10 -13.75 -17.58 15.30
C LYS A 10 -13.36 -16.47 14.31
N THR A 11 -13.64 -15.21 14.66
CA THR A 11 -13.28 -14.05 13.83
C THR A 11 -11.76 -13.92 13.67
N ARG A 12 -11.01 -14.13 14.77
CA ARG A 12 -9.54 -14.18 14.75
C ARG A 12 -9.05 -15.28 13.82
N TRP A 13 -9.63 -16.47 13.88
CA TRP A 13 -9.25 -17.57 13.01
C TRP A 13 -9.49 -17.28 11.52
N VAL A 14 -10.61 -16.65 11.17
CA VAL A 14 -10.87 -16.17 9.80
C VAL A 14 -9.78 -15.18 9.35
N GLY A 15 -9.40 -14.24 10.22
CA GLY A 15 -8.32 -13.30 9.95
C GLY A 15 -6.96 -13.98 9.72
N ILE A 16 -6.66 -15.01 10.52
CA ILE A 16 -5.43 -15.82 10.38
C ILE A 16 -5.43 -16.58 9.05
N LYS A 17 -6.52 -17.27 8.69
CA LYS A 17 -6.63 -17.98 7.41
C LYS A 17 -6.40 -17.04 6.23
N LYS A 18 -6.98 -15.82 6.27
CA LYS A 18 -6.74 -14.80 5.23
C LYS A 18 -5.25 -14.49 5.08
N GLN A 19 -4.56 -14.24 6.20
CA GLN A 19 -3.13 -13.91 6.17
C GLN A 19 -2.25 -15.07 5.66
N ILE A 20 -2.59 -16.30 6.04
CA ILE A 20 -1.90 -17.51 5.59
C ILE A 20 -2.16 -17.76 4.09
N ASN A 21 -3.39 -17.60 3.61
CA ASN A 21 -3.72 -17.79 2.19
C ASN A 21 -2.99 -16.79 1.29
N GLU A 22 -2.86 -15.53 1.74
CA GLU A 22 -2.07 -14.51 1.05
C GLU A 22 -0.55 -14.80 1.08
N ARG A 23 -0.09 -15.63 2.03
CA ARG A 23 1.33 -15.87 2.33
C ARG A 23 1.53 -17.33 2.76
N GLN A 24 1.42 -18.26 1.82
CA GLN A 24 1.38 -19.70 2.15
C GLN A 24 2.55 -20.16 3.01
N LEU A 25 3.75 -19.59 2.80
CA LEU A 25 4.94 -19.92 3.58
C LEU A 25 4.88 -19.43 5.04
N LEU A 26 3.99 -18.49 5.37
CA LEU A 26 3.71 -18.09 6.75
C LEU A 26 3.20 -19.27 7.58
N ALA A 27 2.47 -20.21 6.99
CA ALA A 27 1.94 -21.37 7.69
C ALA A 27 3.05 -22.22 8.34
N TYR A 28 4.13 -22.45 7.60
CA TYR A 28 5.30 -23.15 8.13
C TYR A 28 5.96 -22.37 9.26
N ARG A 29 6.10 -21.05 9.11
CA ARG A 29 6.70 -20.21 10.16
C ARG A 29 5.90 -20.20 11.46
N VAL A 30 4.57 -20.27 11.37
CA VAL A 30 3.70 -20.32 12.56
C VAL A 30 3.52 -21.75 13.09
N GLY A 31 4.22 -22.73 12.52
CA GLY A 31 4.23 -24.11 12.98
C GLY A 31 2.99 -24.91 12.59
N ILE A 32 2.38 -24.62 11.43
CA ILE A 32 1.37 -25.49 10.81
C ILE A 32 2.11 -26.47 9.89
N PRO A 33 2.15 -27.77 10.21
CA PRO A 33 2.77 -28.78 9.36
C PRO A 33 1.99 -28.95 8.06
N LEU A 34 2.68 -29.26 6.96
CA LEU A 34 2.05 -29.46 5.65
C LEU A 34 1.01 -30.59 5.69
N GLU A 35 1.29 -31.65 6.44
CA GLU A 35 0.44 -32.83 6.55
C GLU A 35 -0.91 -32.52 7.23
N LYS A 36 -0.97 -31.42 7.99
CA LYS A 36 -2.16 -30.97 8.70
C LYS A 36 -2.83 -29.78 8.02
N TRP A 37 -2.35 -29.34 6.87
CA TRP A 37 -2.84 -28.15 6.17
C TRP A 37 -4.36 -28.16 6.01
N ASP A 38 -4.91 -29.23 5.42
CA ASP A 38 -6.35 -29.34 5.17
C ASP A 38 -7.14 -29.32 6.47
N THR A 39 -6.62 -29.96 7.52
CA THR A 39 -7.25 -29.92 8.85
C THR A 39 -7.37 -28.49 9.34
N TYR A 40 -6.30 -27.69 9.27
CA TYR A 40 -6.37 -26.28 9.67
C TYR A 40 -7.27 -25.47 8.73
N MET A 41 -7.16 -25.63 7.42
CA MET A 41 -7.91 -24.80 6.47
C MET A 41 -9.42 -25.07 6.48
N TYR A 42 -9.86 -26.30 6.75
CA TYR A 42 -11.27 -26.69 6.71
C TYR A 42 -11.91 -26.93 8.09
N SER A 43 -11.18 -26.75 9.19
CA SER A 43 -11.73 -26.84 10.55
C SER A 43 -11.45 -25.61 11.41
N ASN A 44 -11.89 -25.69 12.69
CA ASN A 44 -11.59 -24.73 13.74
C ASN A 44 -10.74 -25.43 14.82
N PRO A 45 -9.44 -25.11 14.93
CA PRO A 45 -8.59 -25.59 16.03
C PRO A 45 -9.12 -25.11 17.40
N THR A 46 -8.51 -25.62 18.47
CA THR A 46 -8.84 -25.15 19.83
C THR A 46 -8.45 -23.68 20.01
N THR A 47 -9.05 -23.03 21.01
CA THR A 47 -8.76 -21.62 21.35
C THR A 47 -7.28 -21.39 21.64
N GLU A 48 -6.63 -22.32 22.34
CA GLU A 48 -5.19 -22.27 22.65
C GLU A 48 -4.37 -22.27 21.36
N GLU A 49 -4.72 -23.13 20.41
CA GLU A 49 -3.99 -23.26 19.15
C GLU A 49 -4.18 -22.04 18.25
N ILE A 50 -5.41 -21.51 18.16
CA ILE A 50 -5.69 -20.26 17.45
C ILE A 50 -4.87 -19.11 18.04
N ASN A 51 -4.79 -19.01 19.37
CA ASN A 51 -4.02 -17.97 20.04
C ASN A 51 -2.51 -18.16 19.85
N ARG A 52 -1.99 -19.39 19.91
CA ARG A 52 -0.58 -19.71 19.61
C ARG A 52 -0.19 -19.19 18.22
N ILE A 53 -0.99 -19.51 17.20
CA ILE A 53 -0.74 -19.08 15.82
C ILE A 53 -0.84 -17.55 15.70
N TYR A 54 -1.86 -16.96 16.34
CA TYR A 54 -2.04 -15.51 16.35
C TYR A 54 -0.82 -14.77 16.91
N PHE A 55 -0.29 -15.22 18.05
CA PHE A 55 0.89 -14.60 18.66
C PHE A 55 2.15 -14.82 17.82
N ALA A 56 2.33 -16.01 17.23
CA ALA A 56 3.43 -16.26 16.30
C ALA A 56 3.40 -15.30 15.08
N ILE A 57 2.21 -15.02 14.54
CA ILE A 57 2.03 -14.01 13.48
C ILE A 57 2.37 -12.60 13.97
N GLN A 58 1.97 -12.23 15.19
CA GLN A 58 2.31 -10.92 15.74
C GLN A 58 3.82 -10.76 15.91
N ASP A 59 4.52 -11.81 16.35
CA ASP A 59 5.97 -11.77 16.51
C ASP A 59 6.70 -11.75 15.16
N ASP A 60 6.23 -12.48 14.13
CA ASP A 60 6.75 -12.32 12.75
C ASP A 60 6.64 -10.86 12.29
N ARG A 61 5.47 -10.23 12.49
CA ARG A 61 5.25 -8.83 12.12
C ARG A 61 6.16 -7.88 12.89
N LYS A 62 6.39 -8.09 14.18
CA LYS A 62 7.33 -7.28 14.98
C LYS A 62 8.75 -7.42 14.44
N ASN A 63 9.21 -8.64 14.18
CA ASN A 63 10.54 -8.92 13.66
C ASN A 63 10.76 -8.27 12.29
N LYS A 64 9.78 -8.40 11.38
CA LYS A 64 9.83 -7.73 10.06
C LYS A 64 9.80 -6.21 10.18
N THR A 65 8.98 -5.67 11.08
CA THR A 65 8.94 -4.21 11.32
C THR A 65 10.28 -3.69 11.86
N ALA A 66 10.93 -4.45 12.75
CA ALA A 66 12.26 -4.11 13.26
C ALA A 66 13.32 -4.15 12.16
N ARG A 67 13.29 -5.15 11.28
CA ARG A 67 14.20 -5.23 10.12
C ARG A 67 14.00 -4.08 9.14
N ILE A 68 12.75 -3.71 8.87
CA ILE A 68 12.42 -2.54 8.06
C ILE A 68 12.94 -1.26 8.70
N LYS A 69 12.77 -1.10 10.03
CA LYS A 69 13.31 0.04 10.77
C LYS A 69 14.83 0.14 10.59
N ASP A 70 15.55 -0.96 10.72
CA ASP A 70 17.00 -1.01 10.49
C ASP A 70 17.36 -0.62 9.04
N GLY A 71 16.67 -1.17 8.05
CA GLY A 71 16.86 -0.81 6.65
C GLY A 71 16.59 0.67 6.37
N LEU A 72 15.46 1.21 6.83
CA LEU A 72 15.11 2.63 6.67
C LEU A 72 16.12 3.56 7.35
N SER A 73 16.69 3.14 8.48
CA SER A 73 17.70 3.95 9.21
C SER A 73 19.02 4.07 8.45
N LYS A 74 19.31 3.17 7.50
CA LYS A 74 20.50 3.20 6.64
C LYS A 74 20.35 4.13 5.44
N ILE A 75 19.12 4.45 5.05
CA ILE A 75 18.82 5.39 3.97
C ILE A 75 18.85 6.78 4.60
N VAL A 76 19.81 7.61 4.19
CA VAL A 76 20.10 8.92 4.80
C VAL A 76 18.85 9.81 4.82
N GLY A 77 18.60 10.48 5.95
CA GLY A 77 17.70 11.64 6.03
C GLY A 77 16.30 11.36 6.57
N TYR A 78 16.12 11.47 7.90
CA TYR A 78 14.79 11.57 8.54
C TYR A 78 13.92 12.71 7.94
N ARG A 79 14.54 13.69 7.26
CA ARG A 79 13.88 14.82 6.58
C ARG A 79 13.20 14.44 5.25
N GLU A 80 13.45 13.25 4.71
CA GLU A 80 12.93 12.78 3.41
C GLU A 80 11.70 11.86 3.53
N SER A 81 11.06 11.78 4.70
CA SER A 81 9.94 10.86 4.93
C SER A 81 8.77 11.06 3.93
N LYS A 82 8.55 12.29 3.45
CA LYS A 82 7.60 12.59 2.36
C LYS A 82 8.03 12.01 1.01
N GLU A 83 9.33 12.00 0.73
CA GLU A 83 9.88 11.43 -0.49
C GLU A 83 9.84 9.90 -0.43
N PHE A 84 10.19 9.30 0.71
CA PHE A 84 10.01 7.85 0.94
C PHE A 84 8.54 7.43 0.87
N SER A 85 7.63 8.29 1.31
CA SER A 85 6.20 8.03 1.21
C SER A 85 5.76 7.91 -0.25
N ARG A 86 6.21 8.81 -1.13
CA ARG A 86 5.96 8.73 -2.58
C ARG A 86 6.63 7.50 -3.20
N LYS A 87 7.89 7.23 -2.86
CA LYS A 87 8.68 6.12 -3.42
C LYS A 87 8.14 4.74 -3.00
N SER A 88 7.72 4.56 -1.75
CA SER A 88 7.27 3.27 -1.22
C SER A 88 5.75 3.06 -1.30
N GLY A 89 4.97 4.11 -1.55
CA GLY A 89 3.51 4.04 -1.49
C GLY A 89 2.96 3.77 -0.08
N VAL A 90 3.73 4.09 0.96
CA VAL A 90 3.35 4.01 2.38
C VAL A 90 3.25 5.42 2.96
N SER A 91 2.29 5.67 3.85
CA SER A 91 2.12 7.02 4.40
C SER A 91 3.35 7.50 5.19
N ASP A 92 3.68 8.77 5.00
CA ASP A 92 4.74 9.50 5.71
C ASP A 92 4.69 9.25 7.23
N THR A 93 3.50 9.35 7.84
CA THR A 93 3.29 9.07 9.25
C THR A 93 3.67 7.64 9.63
N SER A 94 3.29 6.64 8.84
CA SER A 94 3.64 5.25 9.14
C SER A 94 5.14 5.00 9.06
N ILE A 95 5.82 5.60 8.07
CA ILE A 95 7.28 5.51 7.93
C ILE A 95 7.96 6.14 9.14
N ARG A 96 7.54 7.36 9.51
CA ARG A 96 8.06 8.08 10.69
C ARG A 96 7.86 7.28 11.98
N ASP A 97 6.66 6.75 12.22
CA ASP A 97 6.37 5.99 13.43
C ASP A 97 7.21 4.71 13.53
N ILE A 98 7.53 4.06 12.40
CA ILE A 98 8.42 2.89 12.38
C ILE A 98 9.85 3.30 12.71
N ILE A 99 10.38 4.35 12.06
CA ILE A 99 11.73 4.87 12.29
C ILE A 99 11.92 5.30 13.75
N GLU A 100 10.94 6.00 14.32
CA GLU A 100 10.96 6.43 15.73
C GLU A 100 10.73 5.30 16.72
N GLY A 101 10.31 4.11 16.25
CA GLY A 101 9.95 2.98 17.10
C GLY A 101 8.61 3.11 17.82
N LYS A 102 7.80 4.13 17.49
CA LYS A 102 6.41 4.25 17.96
C LYS A 102 5.51 3.13 17.43
N LYS A 103 5.78 2.67 16.20
CA LYS A 103 5.07 1.57 15.54
C LYS A 103 5.96 0.33 15.50
N THR A 104 5.86 -0.48 16.54
CA THR A 104 6.63 -1.73 16.69
C THR A 104 6.08 -2.91 15.87
N MET A 105 4.84 -2.80 15.37
CA MET A 105 4.18 -3.84 14.61
C MET A 105 3.34 -3.25 13.47
N ALA A 106 3.93 -3.15 12.27
CA ALA A 106 3.23 -2.73 11.07
C ALA A 106 2.32 -3.85 10.53
N GLY A 107 1.28 -3.48 9.76
CA GLY A 107 0.47 -4.44 9.03
C GLY A 107 1.26 -5.05 7.86
N TYR A 108 0.90 -6.25 7.42
CA TYR A 108 1.65 -6.90 6.34
C TYR A 108 1.64 -6.14 5.01
N ASP A 109 0.59 -5.37 4.69
CA ASP A 109 0.61 -4.51 3.49
C ASP A 109 1.75 -3.46 3.54
N ILE A 110 1.89 -2.78 4.69
CA ILE A 110 2.99 -1.83 4.93
C ILE A 110 4.34 -2.56 4.87
N ILE A 111 4.45 -3.73 5.53
CA ILE A 111 5.68 -4.54 5.52
C ILE A 111 6.06 -4.91 4.09
N ASN A 112 5.10 -5.44 3.33
CA ASN A 112 5.34 -5.94 1.98
C ASN A 112 5.88 -4.83 1.06
N ARG A 113 5.26 -3.64 1.09
CA ARG A 113 5.66 -2.48 0.30
C ARG A 113 7.02 -1.93 0.71
N LEU A 114 7.27 -1.79 2.01
CA LEU A 114 8.55 -1.28 2.52
C LEU A 114 9.68 -2.26 2.25
N GLU A 115 9.48 -3.57 2.38
CA GLU A 115 10.50 -4.56 2.03
C GLU A 115 10.82 -4.53 0.53
N LEU A 116 9.82 -4.40 -0.33
CA LEU A 116 10.04 -4.28 -1.76
C LEU A 116 10.84 -3.01 -2.07
N PHE A 117 10.46 -1.88 -1.50
CA PHE A 117 11.19 -0.63 -1.63
C PHE A 117 12.64 -0.76 -1.16
N LEU A 118 12.86 -1.25 0.06
CA LEU A 118 14.19 -1.44 0.65
C LEU A 118 15.05 -2.37 -0.20
N ASN A 119 14.50 -3.47 -0.72
CA ASN A 119 15.20 -4.38 -1.63
C ASN A 119 15.64 -3.71 -2.95
N ARG A 120 14.96 -2.66 -3.40
CA ARG A 120 15.36 -1.92 -4.61
C ARG A 120 16.46 -0.90 -4.33
N VAL A 121 16.43 -0.26 -3.17
CA VAL A 121 17.32 0.87 -2.85
C VAL A 121 18.54 0.48 -2.02
N LEU A 122 18.49 -0.66 -1.31
CA LEU A 122 19.60 -1.23 -0.56
C LEU A 122 20.02 -2.56 -1.21
N PRO A 123 21.25 -2.66 -1.75
CA PRO A 123 21.73 -3.89 -2.41
C PRO A 123 21.66 -5.14 -1.53
N ASP A 124 21.89 -4.99 -0.22
CA ASP A 124 21.98 -6.11 0.72
C ASP A 124 20.65 -6.41 1.43
N TYR A 125 19.56 -5.70 1.11
CA TYR A 125 18.27 -5.93 1.77
C TYR A 125 17.51 -7.04 1.07
N GLU A 126 17.46 -8.22 1.67
CA GLU A 126 16.69 -9.36 1.16
C GLU A 126 15.19 -9.24 1.47
N LEU A 127 14.37 -9.49 0.46
CA LEU A 127 12.91 -9.63 0.61
C LEU A 127 12.58 -10.84 1.49
N SER A 128 11.59 -10.71 2.37
CA SER A 128 11.04 -11.89 3.05
C SER A 128 10.54 -12.90 2.02
N ILE A 129 10.83 -14.17 2.26
CA ILE A 129 10.35 -15.28 1.44
C ILE A 129 8.81 -15.31 1.39
N GLU A 130 8.12 -14.86 2.44
CA GLU A 130 6.65 -14.79 2.49
C GLU A 130 6.07 -13.50 1.92
N ASN A 131 6.90 -12.59 1.38
CA ASN A 131 6.39 -11.37 0.77
C ASN A 131 5.74 -11.74 -0.59
N PRO A 132 4.42 -11.56 -0.74
CA PRO A 132 3.72 -11.92 -1.97
C PRO A 132 3.96 -10.93 -3.11
N LEU A 133 4.55 -9.75 -2.83
CA LEU A 133 4.85 -8.77 -3.86
C LEU A 133 6.10 -9.17 -4.63
N ALA A 134 5.90 -9.59 -5.86
CA ALA A 134 6.96 -9.64 -6.85
C ALA A 134 7.06 -8.28 -7.56
N LEU A 135 8.28 -7.85 -7.90
CA LEU A 135 8.50 -6.59 -8.61
C LEU A 135 7.66 -6.49 -9.89
N ARG A 136 7.56 -7.58 -10.65
CA ARG A 136 6.83 -7.61 -11.93
C ARG A 136 5.33 -7.36 -11.74
N SER A 137 4.68 -8.07 -10.82
CA SER A 137 3.24 -7.88 -10.57
C SER A 137 2.97 -6.52 -9.95
N TYR A 138 3.76 -6.11 -8.98
CA TYR A 138 3.67 -4.77 -8.37
C TYR A 138 3.79 -3.66 -9.44
N SER A 139 4.76 -3.79 -10.35
CA SER A 139 4.95 -2.81 -11.43
C SER A 139 3.76 -2.76 -12.39
N GLN A 140 3.22 -3.93 -12.74
CA GLN A 140 2.07 -4.02 -13.64
C GLN A 140 0.82 -3.39 -13.03
N ASP A 141 0.55 -3.69 -11.76
CA ASP A 141 -0.60 -3.15 -11.03
C ASP A 141 -0.48 -1.63 -10.88
N TYR A 142 0.70 -1.15 -10.45
CA TYR A 142 0.96 0.28 -10.27
C TYR A 142 0.84 1.08 -11.58
N LEU A 143 1.41 0.58 -12.68
CA LEU A 143 1.31 1.24 -13.98
C LEU A 143 -0.12 1.19 -14.56
N SER A 144 -0.87 0.14 -14.24
CA SER A 144 -2.28 0.01 -14.63
C SER A 144 -3.18 1.01 -13.88
N GLU A 145 -2.88 1.28 -12.59
CA GLU A 145 -3.52 2.35 -11.82
C GLU A 145 -3.21 3.73 -12.43
N ILE A 146 -1.94 4.01 -12.74
CA ILE A 146 -1.54 5.27 -13.41
C ILE A 146 -2.25 5.43 -14.76
N ALA A 147 -2.28 4.39 -15.59
CA ALA A 147 -2.96 4.45 -16.88
C ALA A 147 -4.46 4.73 -16.72
N SER A 148 -5.09 4.14 -15.68
CA SER A 148 -6.48 4.40 -15.35
C SER A 148 -6.72 5.85 -14.88
N GLU A 149 -5.81 6.43 -14.08
CA GLU A 149 -5.87 7.83 -13.68
C GLU A 149 -5.72 8.78 -14.88
N ILE A 150 -4.79 8.49 -15.80
CA ILE A 150 -4.61 9.26 -17.05
C ILE A 150 -5.90 9.23 -17.88
N ASN A 151 -6.51 8.04 -18.06
CA ASN A 151 -7.75 7.90 -18.80
C ASN A 151 -8.90 8.72 -18.18
N ARG A 152 -9.02 8.75 -16.85
CA ARG A 152 -10.02 9.59 -16.16
C ARG A 152 -9.82 11.08 -16.43
N VAL A 153 -8.57 11.55 -16.47
CA VAL A 153 -8.28 12.95 -16.83
C VAL A 153 -8.66 13.22 -18.28
N ALA A 154 -8.32 12.31 -19.21
CA ALA A 154 -8.68 12.44 -20.61
C ALA A 154 -10.21 12.48 -20.82
N ASP A 155 -10.95 11.62 -20.14
CA ASP A 155 -12.43 11.61 -20.17
C ASP A 155 -13.00 12.91 -19.60
N GLY A 156 -12.45 13.40 -18.49
CA GLY A 156 -12.83 14.69 -17.90
C GLY A 156 -12.61 15.87 -18.86
N LEU A 157 -11.48 15.89 -19.56
CA LEU A 157 -11.17 16.88 -20.59
C LEU A 157 -12.15 16.81 -21.77
N LYS A 158 -12.46 15.59 -22.23
CA LYS A 158 -13.44 15.37 -23.31
C LYS A 158 -14.83 15.88 -22.92
N GLN A 159 -15.28 15.60 -21.70
CA GLN A 159 -16.55 16.12 -21.18
C GLN A 159 -16.53 17.65 -21.06
N TYR A 160 -15.39 18.22 -20.66
CA TYR A 160 -15.23 19.65 -20.52
C TYR A 160 -15.37 20.42 -21.86
N CYS A 161 -14.98 19.83 -23.00
CA CYS A 161 -15.20 20.45 -24.32
C CYS A 161 -16.68 20.81 -24.58
N PHE A 162 -17.61 19.94 -24.18
CA PHE A 162 -19.05 20.21 -24.31
C PHE A 162 -19.49 21.34 -23.37
N LYS A 163 -19.00 21.35 -22.13
CA LYS A 163 -19.31 22.41 -21.17
C LYS A 163 -18.83 23.78 -21.66
N LEU A 164 -17.60 23.85 -22.18
CA LEU A 164 -17.05 25.10 -22.71
C LEU A 164 -17.86 25.62 -23.90
N THR A 165 -18.30 24.72 -24.79
CA THR A 165 -19.19 25.07 -25.91
C THR A 165 -20.53 25.62 -25.41
N GLU A 166 -21.13 24.99 -24.40
CA GLU A 166 -22.37 25.47 -23.78
C GLU A 166 -22.21 26.84 -23.09
N MET A 167 -21.10 27.06 -22.38
CA MET A 167 -20.79 28.36 -21.77
C MET A 167 -20.65 29.45 -22.84
N GLY A 168 -19.96 29.15 -23.94
CA GLY A 168 -19.84 30.06 -25.09
C GLY A 168 -21.19 30.36 -25.74
N ARG A 169 -22.04 29.33 -25.95
CA ARG A 169 -23.38 29.47 -26.53
C ARG A 169 -24.31 30.29 -25.65
N LYS A 170 -24.26 30.11 -24.34
CA LYS A 170 -25.09 30.85 -23.37
C LYS A 170 -24.52 32.21 -22.99
N GLN A 171 -23.25 32.47 -23.31
CA GLN A 171 -22.48 33.63 -22.81
C GLN A 171 -22.48 33.72 -21.28
N GLU A 172 -22.52 32.58 -20.61
CA GLU A 172 -22.65 32.48 -19.16
C GLU A 172 -21.68 31.44 -18.59
N LEU A 173 -21.14 31.75 -17.41
CA LEU A 173 -20.30 30.80 -16.67
C LEU A 173 -21.15 29.75 -15.94
N GLU A 174 -20.63 28.52 -15.87
CA GLU A 174 -21.18 27.46 -15.02
C GLU A 174 -21.16 27.90 -13.55
N THR A 175 -22.21 27.57 -12.81
CA THR A 175 -22.30 27.82 -11.38
C THR A 175 -21.92 26.55 -10.62
N GLY A 176 -20.99 26.66 -9.69
CA GLY A 176 -20.60 25.57 -8.80
C GLY A 176 -21.67 25.21 -7.77
N TRP A 177 -21.44 24.11 -7.05
CA TRP A 177 -22.30 23.65 -5.95
C TRP A 177 -22.37 24.64 -4.78
N ASP A 178 -21.38 25.52 -4.67
CA ASP A 178 -21.27 26.61 -3.71
C ASP A 178 -21.97 27.90 -4.18
N GLY A 179 -22.60 27.88 -5.35
CA GLY A 179 -23.26 29.05 -5.95
C GLY A 179 -22.30 30.01 -6.68
N ASN A 180 -20.99 29.75 -6.66
CA ASN A 180 -20.01 30.63 -7.28
C ASN A 180 -19.83 30.34 -8.76
N LYS A 181 -19.54 31.38 -9.55
CA LYS A 181 -19.22 31.21 -10.98
C LYS A 181 -17.84 30.54 -11.13
N ILE A 182 -17.79 29.51 -11.96
CA ILE A 182 -16.58 28.77 -12.26
C ILE A 182 -15.85 29.44 -13.43
N SER A 183 -14.56 29.76 -13.23
CA SER A 183 -13.70 30.22 -14.33
C SER A 183 -13.71 29.19 -15.46
N PRO A 184 -13.80 29.60 -16.74
CA PRO A 184 -13.69 28.68 -17.87
C PRO A 184 -12.45 27.80 -17.76
N SER A 185 -11.28 28.36 -17.44
CA SER A 185 -10.03 27.59 -17.38
C SER A 185 -9.95 26.56 -16.24
N LYS A 186 -10.84 26.61 -15.23
CA LYS A 186 -10.67 25.86 -13.97
C LYS A 186 -10.46 24.35 -14.19
N ASN A 187 -11.19 23.75 -15.13
CA ASN A 187 -11.06 22.31 -15.42
C ASN A 187 -9.76 21.96 -16.15
N ILE A 188 -9.25 22.88 -16.97
CA ILE A 188 -7.91 22.74 -17.58
C ILE A 188 -6.84 22.83 -16.50
N ASP A 189 -6.92 23.85 -15.64
CA ASP A 189 -5.97 24.04 -14.54
C ASP A 189 -5.93 22.82 -13.60
N TYR A 190 -7.11 22.29 -13.26
CA TYR A 190 -7.23 21.05 -12.48
C TYR A 190 -6.60 19.84 -13.19
N SER A 191 -6.83 19.70 -14.49
CA SER A 191 -6.27 18.59 -15.28
C SER A 191 -4.75 18.69 -15.41
N ILE A 192 -4.20 19.90 -15.58
CA ILE A 192 -2.76 20.15 -15.61
C ILE A 192 -2.12 19.72 -14.29
N ASN A 193 -2.70 20.11 -13.16
CA ASN A 193 -2.19 19.72 -11.84
C ASN A 193 -2.20 18.20 -11.66
N ASN A 194 -3.29 17.52 -12.02
CA ASN A 194 -3.36 16.07 -11.93
C ASN A 194 -2.32 15.37 -12.83
N LEU A 195 -2.13 15.86 -14.05
CA LEU A 195 -1.12 15.32 -14.97
C LEU A 195 0.31 15.57 -14.47
N ALA A 196 0.57 16.71 -13.84
CA ALA A 196 1.85 16.99 -13.21
C ALA A 196 2.14 16.02 -12.05
N GLU A 197 1.16 15.75 -11.19
CA GLU A 197 1.28 14.74 -10.13
C GLU A 197 1.50 13.33 -10.70
N LEU A 198 0.76 12.96 -11.75
CA LEU A 198 0.93 11.67 -12.43
C LEU A 198 2.33 11.53 -13.04
N LYS A 199 2.87 12.59 -13.65
CA LYS A 199 4.24 12.63 -14.15
C LYS A 199 5.24 12.38 -13.02
N GLU A 200 5.10 13.06 -11.88
CA GLU A 200 5.98 12.83 -10.73
C GLU A 200 5.91 11.39 -10.21
N LYS A 201 4.71 10.78 -10.16
CA LYS A 201 4.53 9.37 -9.78
C LYS A 201 5.27 8.44 -10.74
N ILE A 202 5.12 8.64 -12.05
CA ILE A 202 5.78 7.85 -13.10
C ILE A 202 7.30 7.97 -12.96
N ASP A 203 7.82 9.19 -12.90
CA ASP A 203 9.27 9.46 -12.82
C ASP A 203 9.86 8.81 -11.56
N THR A 204 9.20 8.98 -10.42
CA THR A 204 9.62 8.39 -9.13
C THR A 204 9.62 6.87 -9.20
N PHE A 205 8.56 6.27 -9.73
CA PHE A 205 8.44 4.83 -9.87
C PHE A 205 9.53 4.27 -10.78
N TRP A 206 9.75 4.90 -11.93
CA TRP A 206 10.75 4.46 -12.90
C TRP A 206 12.15 4.49 -12.31
N LYS A 207 12.50 5.61 -11.66
CA LYS A 207 13.78 5.80 -10.99
C LYS A 207 14.06 4.72 -9.94
N VAL A 208 13.09 4.45 -9.06
CA VAL A 208 13.27 3.51 -7.93
C VAL A 208 13.15 2.04 -8.36
N TYR A 209 12.08 1.70 -9.07
CA TYR A 209 11.71 0.31 -9.31
C TYR A 209 12.28 -0.25 -10.61
N ILE A 210 12.62 0.60 -11.60
CA ILE A 210 13.21 0.16 -12.87
C ILE A 210 14.72 0.43 -12.87
N GLU A 211 15.14 1.68 -12.63
CA GLU A 211 16.54 2.11 -12.72
C GLU A 211 17.36 1.86 -11.45
N LYS A 212 16.71 1.62 -10.29
CA LYS A 212 17.35 1.43 -8.98
C LYS A 212 18.18 2.63 -8.51
N THR A 213 17.72 3.83 -8.81
CA THR A 213 18.36 5.07 -8.33
C THR A 213 17.49 5.77 -7.29
N ILE A 214 18.13 6.37 -6.27
CA ILE A 214 17.45 7.15 -5.21
C ILE A 214 17.35 8.60 -5.65
#